data_AF-A0A6C0I190-F1
#
_entry.id   AF-A0A6C0I190-F1
#
_cell.length_a   1.000
_cell.length_b   1.000
_cell.length_c   1.000
_cell.angle_alpha   90.00
_cell.angle_beta   90.00
_cell.angle_gamma   90.00
#
_symmetry.space_group_name_H-M   'P 1'
#
loop_
_entity.id
_entity.type
_entity.pdbx_description
1 polymer ?
#
loop_
_entity_poly.entity_id
_entity_poly.type
_entity_poly.pdbx_seq_one_letter_code
_entity_poly.pdbx_strand_id
1 'polypeptide(L)'
;MSLLENLINAGNKKYDNILDYPIINPIKIEQIDPPPLKEKTKALKAPAKELTPVQELTPVQELTPVKSKADVKGKVNTDAKTLSISAIDRYSNKKSRQIVNKKQNVDPIDESLINFQFLEVPYGQKNTYYNPVEDININSTKFMIRDIYSPYYGIIVDSTTLKPISIPPPPSIKVVSNKKLLEINKTLADEVCDIIKIEDGTMVTLYSWMHPQNGRMWSMASNNGYDISSYKWMGKMTYAEVFYDLVDRLYPEFKAQTGIDILYIAHKTDIKTILTFTNLDPNFCYTMGFRHHNFHPMKADGEKIWQVQYVNVGMGEYTPIYGGLYPSDILPIQEKCDYRSIGKGTITTKIIELKCMSSFINAYLHINKNYIEGNSIEEAGNATEDTFIPQYGYILRYNGQTIIIKSPLLKIIEKIIYKYHKDYKIYSENLNYLNRMQYIAMRAFLKNGKDDIYTSYRQQFLLLFPEWSSKFADFDKFTSNLIERVACHFSQNNKGVKKELSPIDNLSYRLYLIIKKDYKLTMNYEEVISNYIHNPEYAFIYINFI
;
A
#
# COMPACT_ATOMS: atom_id res chain seq x y z
N MET A 1 20.58 -6.04 22.18
CA MET A 1 21.66 -6.98 21.79
C MET A 1 21.12 -8.25 21.14
N SER A 2 20.25 -9.03 21.79
CA SER A 2 19.62 -10.22 21.17
C SER A 2 18.83 -9.91 19.90
N LEU A 3 18.11 -8.77 19.88
CA LEU A 3 17.41 -8.31 18.67
C LEU A 3 18.38 -8.03 17.52
N LEU A 4 19.49 -7.33 17.76
CA LEU A 4 20.49 -7.03 16.74
C LEU A 4 21.13 -8.32 16.18
N GLU A 5 21.41 -9.30 17.02
CA GLU A 5 21.91 -10.62 16.60
C GLU A 5 20.88 -11.39 15.78
N ASN A 6 19.61 -11.39 16.19
CA ASN A 6 18.53 -11.99 15.43
C ASN A 6 18.34 -11.31 14.06
N LEU A 7 18.46 -9.97 14.00
CA LEU A 7 18.33 -9.19 12.76
C LEU A 7 19.50 -9.44 11.79
N ILE A 8 20.74 -9.52 12.31
CA ILE A 8 21.93 -9.86 11.52
C ILE A 8 21.83 -11.29 11.00
N ASN A 9 21.48 -12.25 11.87
CA ASN A 9 21.35 -13.66 11.49
C ASN A 9 20.21 -13.90 10.49
N ALA A 10 19.13 -13.12 10.57
CA ALA A 10 18.03 -13.14 9.63
C ALA A 10 18.43 -12.69 8.22
N GLY A 11 19.19 -11.60 8.09
CA GLY A 11 19.77 -11.19 6.80
C GLY A 11 20.71 -12.26 6.24
N ASN A 12 21.43 -12.95 7.12
CA ASN A 12 22.40 -13.98 6.74
C ASN A 12 21.79 -15.33 6.36
N LYS A 13 20.53 -15.67 6.71
CA LYS A 13 19.90 -16.97 6.34
C LYS A 13 19.81 -17.24 4.83
N LYS A 14 20.12 -16.24 4.00
CA LYS A 14 20.25 -16.36 2.54
C LYS A 14 21.62 -16.88 2.09
N TYR A 15 22.60 -16.93 3.01
CA TYR A 15 23.97 -17.38 2.82
C TYR A 15 24.35 -18.31 3.99
N ASP A 16 24.25 -19.61 3.73
CA ASP A 16 24.62 -20.77 4.57
C ASP A 16 23.55 -21.43 5.48
N ASN A 17 23.26 -22.69 5.13
CA ASN A 17 22.97 -23.76 6.08
C ASN A 17 24.25 -24.08 6.87
N ILE A 18 24.08 -24.39 8.17
CA ILE A 18 24.96 -25.20 9.07
C ILE A 18 25.40 -24.48 10.38
N LEU A 19 24.82 -25.02 11.46
CA LEU A 19 25.25 -25.29 12.85
C LEU A 19 25.45 -24.19 13.91
N ASP A 20 24.62 -24.35 14.96
CA ASP A 20 24.86 -24.45 16.41
C ASP A 20 26.24 -24.10 16.99
N TYR A 21 26.24 -23.28 18.04
CA TYR A 21 27.17 -23.30 19.18
C TYR A 21 26.60 -22.48 20.38
N PRO A 22 27.13 -22.61 21.61
CA PRO A 22 26.34 -22.72 22.83
C PRO A 22 26.20 -21.37 23.57
N ILE A 23 25.08 -21.24 24.28
CA ILE A 23 24.73 -20.07 25.08
C ILE A 23 25.61 -20.04 26.34
N ILE A 24 26.33 -18.93 26.55
CA ILE A 24 27.02 -18.60 27.80
C ILE A 24 26.01 -17.92 28.75
N ASN A 25 25.95 -18.39 29.99
CA ASN A 25 25.02 -17.94 31.03
C ASN A 25 25.07 -16.41 31.30
N PRO A 26 23.93 -15.76 31.58
CA PRO A 26 23.90 -14.35 31.95
C PRO A 26 24.32 -14.13 33.41
N ILE A 27 25.05 -13.02 33.60
CA ILE A 27 25.49 -12.46 34.88
C ILE A 27 24.27 -12.00 35.69
N LYS A 28 24.23 -12.36 36.99
CA LYS A 28 23.24 -11.88 37.97
C LYS A 28 23.35 -10.36 38.12
N ILE A 29 22.24 -9.66 37.92
CA ILE A 29 22.07 -8.25 38.31
C ILE A 29 21.34 -8.26 39.67
N GLU A 30 21.96 -7.69 40.69
CA GLU A 30 21.32 -7.46 41.99
C GLU A 30 20.24 -6.38 41.87
N GLN A 31 19.06 -6.66 42.42
CA GLN A 31 17.95 -5.73 42.53
C GLN A 31 18.33 -4.58 43.47
N ILE A 32 18.15 -3.35 43.00
CA ILE A 32 18.15 -2.15 43.84
C ILE A 32 16.69 -1.75 44.04
N ASP A 33 16.23 -1.76 45.29
CA ASP A 33 14.88 -1.33 45.65
C ASP A 33 14.71 0.19 45.45
N PRO A 34 13.57 0.66 44.90
CA PRO A 34 13.28 2.09 44.81
C PRO A 34 12.82 2.65 46.17
N PRO A 35 13.14 3.92 46.48
CA PRO A 35 12.75 4.54 47.74
C PRO A 35 11.25 4.90 47.76
N PRO A 36 10.63 4.99 48.96
CA PRO A 36 9.20 5.19 49.10
C PRO A 36 8.78 6.63 48.80
N LEU A 37 7.75 6.77 47.97
CA LEU A 37 7.07 8.03 47.68
C LEU A 37 6.20 8.46 48.87
N LYS A 38 6.46 9.67 49.39
CA LYS A 38 5.62 10.32 50.41
C LYS A 38 4.40 10.98 49.76
N GLU A 39 3.22 10.53 50.17
CA GLU A 39 1.94 11.21 49.91
C GLU A 39 1.88 12.58 50.59
N LYS A 40 1.44 13.59 49.85
CA LYS A 40 0.83 14.80 50.43
C LYS A 40 -0.45 15.13 49.66
N THR A 41 -1.56 14.74 50.26
CA THR A 41 -2.90 15.24 49.98
C THR A 41 -3.01 16.71 50.36
N LYS A 42 -3.55 17.54 49.46
CA LYS A 42 -4.28 18.76 49.82
C LYS A 42 -5.35 19.04 48.77
N ALA A 43 -6.59 18.85 49.20
CA ALA A 43 -7.79 19.27 48.50
C ALA A 43 -7.95 20.79 48.57
N LEU A 44 -8.43 21.42 47.49
CA LEU A 44 -9.14 22.70 47.54
C LEU A 44 -10.04 22.89 46.30
N LYS A 45 -11.34 22.70 46.58
CA LYS A 45 -12.56 23.34 46.05
C LYS A 45 -12.46 24.19 44.77
N ALA A 46 -13.35 23.85 43.82
CA ALA A 46 -13.88 24.74 42.79
C ALA A 46 -14.70 25.91 43.41
N PRO A 47 -14.99 26.97 42.63
CA PRO A 47 -16.28 26.96 41.94
C PRO A 47 -16.28 27.51 40.50
N ALA A 48 -17.38 27.19 39.83
CA ALA A 48 -17.76 27.49 38.46
C ALA A 48 -17.83 29.00 38.12
N LYS A 49 -17.71 29.30 36.82
CA LYS A 49 -18.46 30.39 36.19
C LYS A 49 -18.68 30.13 34.70
N GLU A 50 -19.95 30.18 34.33
CA GLU A 50 -20.51 30.22 32.97
C GLU A 50 -19.93 31.39 32.16
N LEU A 51 -19.96 31.27 30.82
CA LEU A 51 -20.28 32.35 29.88
C LEU A 51 -20.43 31.78 28.44
N THR A 52 -21.62 31.94 27.88
CA THR A 52 -21.96 32.17 26.46
C THR A 52 -22.96 33.35 26.45
N PRO A 53 -23.45 33.94 25.33
CA PRO A 53 -23.09 33.88 23.90
C PRO A 53 -22.99 35.29 23.23
N VAL A 54 -22.48 35.41 21.99
CA VAL A 54 -22.77 36.52 21.02
C VAL A 54 -22.53 35.92 19.60
N GLN A 55 -23.52 35.68 18.70
CA GLN A 55 -24.19 36.59 17.72
C GLN A 55 -23.22 37.58 17.02
N GLU A 56 -23.22 37.91 15.73
CA GLU A 56 -24.07 37.70 14.55
C GLU A 56 -23.32 38.27 13.30
N LEU A 57 -23.94 38.13 12.11
CA LEU A 57 -23.79 38.92 10.86
C LEU A 57 -22.97 38.34 9.68
N THR A 58 -23.72 37.79 8.71
CA THR A 58 -23.53 37.94 7.26
C THR A 58 -23.90 39.35 6.79
N PRO A 59 -23.47 39.83 5.58
CA PRO A 59 -24.36 39.70 4.40
C PRO A 59 -23.70 39.55 3.01
N VAL A 60 -24.36 38.76 2.14
CA VAL A 60 -24.79 39.05 0.75
C VAL A 60 -23.75 39.36 -0.35
N GLN A 61 -23.73 38.57 -1.43
CA GLN A 61 -24.12 39.01 -2.79
C GLN A 61 -24.21 37.85 -3.81
N GLU A 62 -25.37 37.78 -4.46
CA GLU A 62 -25.66 37.03 -5.69
C GLU A 62 -24.90 37.62 -6.88
N LEU A 63 -24.63 36.80 -7.91
CA LEU A 63 -25.00 37.07 -9.32
C LEU A 63 -24.56 35.90 -10.22
N THR A 64 -25.53 35.34 -10.96
CA THR A 64 -25.35 34.62 -12.24
C THR A 64 -25.94 35.50 -13.36
N PRO A 65 -25.90 35.12 -14.66
CA PRO A 65 -24.84 34.50 -15.47
C PRO A 65 -24.61 35.31 -16.77
N VAL A 66 -23.53 35.04 -17.53
CA VAL A 66 -23.42 35.51 -18.92
C VAL A 66 -23.25 34.34 -19.89
N LYS A 67 -24.27 34.17 -20.73
CA LYS A 67 -24.22 33.42 -21.99
C LYS A 67 -23.45 34.25 -23.03
N SER A 68 -22.59 33.61 -23.81
CA SER A 68 -22.36 34.04 -25.19
C SER A 68 -22.09 32.83 -26.09
N LYS A 69 -23.07 32.59 -26.98
CA LYS A 69 -22.88 31.87 -28.24
C LYS A 69 -22.08 32.77 -29.19
N ALA A 70 -21.16 32.19 -29.96
CA ALA A 70 -20.84 32.69 -31.30
C ALA A 70 -20.30 31.53 -32.16
N ASP A 71 -21.10 31.17 -33.15
CA ASP A 71 -20.70 30.42 -34.34
C ASP A 71 -19.68 31.22 -35.17
N VAL A 72 -18.60 30.58 -35.65
CA VAL A 72 -17.98 30.97 -36.93
C VAL A 72 -17.50 29.73 -37.68
N LYS A 73 -18.09 29.55 -38.88
CA LYS A 73 -17.66 28.66 -39.96
C LYS A 73 -16.29 29.10 -40.51
N GLY A 74 -15.41 28.16 -40.82
CA GLY A 74 -14.20 28.41 -41.64
C GLY A 74 -13.59 27.12 -42.18
N LYS A 75 -13.52 27.01 -43.51
CA LYS A 75 -13.10 25.86 -44.32
C LYS A 75 -11.58 25.60 -44.31
N VAL A 76 -11.23 24.31 -44.27
CA VAL A 76 -10.30 23.54 -45.16
C VAL A 76 -9.09 24.24 -45.80
N ASN A 77 -7.87 23.79 -45.47
CA ASN A 77 -6.89 23.17 -46.40
C ASN A 77 -5.68 22.61 -45.60
N THR A 78 -5.48 21.28 -45.59
CA THR A 78 -4.43 20.52 -46.31
C THR A 78 -2.99 20.84 -45.90
N ASP A 79 -2.34 19.88 -45.23
CA ASP A 79 -1.04 19.32 -45.63
C ASP A 79 -0.64 18.18 -44.68
N ALA A 80 -0.93 16.94 -45.11
CA ALA A 80 -0.47 15.73 -44.45
C ALA A 80 0.79 15.23 -45.16
N LYS A 81 1.95 15.38 -44.50
CA LYS A 81 3.20 14.74 -44.89
C LYS A 81 3.16 13.25 -44.52
N THR A 82 3.01 12.42 -45.53
CA THR A 82 3.20 10.97 -45.51
C THR A 82 4.67 10.66 -45.22
N LEU A 83 4.96 9.97 -44.11
CA LEU A 83 6.24 9.30 -43.88
C LEU A 83 6.03 7.79 -44.00
N SER A 84 6.43 7.25 -45.14
CA SER A 84 6.57 5.83 -45.42
C SER A 84 7.80 5.28 -44.69
N ILE A 85 7.63 4.24 -43.88
CA ILE A 85 8.74 3.38 -43.45
C ILE A 85 8.45 1.99 -43.99
N SER A 86 9.16 1.67 -45.07
CA SER A 86 9.32 0.33 -45.61
C SER A 86 10.60 -0.29 -45.03
N ALA A 87 10.57 -1.62 -44.94
CA ALA A 87 11.66 -2.55 -44.66
C ALA A 87 12.18 -2.62 -43.20
N ILE A 88 11.93 -3.75 -42.54
CA ILE A 88 12.94 -4.79 -42.34
C ILE A 88 12.19 -6.12 -42.15
N ASP A 89 12.37 -6.99 -43.13
CA ASP A 89 12.02 -8.39 -43.12
C ASP A 89 13.34 -9.18 -43.23
N ARG A 90 13.33 -10.43 -42.74
CA ARG A 90 14.42 -11.44 -42.69
C ARG A 90 15.24 -11.50 -41.39
N TYR A 91 14.97 -12.51 -40.56
CA TYR A 91 15.87 -13.67 -40.41
C TYR A 91 15.18 -14.88 -39.73
N SER A 92 14.95 -15.91 -40.56
CA SER A 92 15.01 -17.37 -40.36
C SER A 92 14.62 -18.06 -39.05
N ASN A 93 13.56 -18.88 -39.16
CA ASN A 93 13.58 -20.36 -39.11
C ASN A 93 14.65 -21.06 -38.24
N LYS A 94 14.20 -21.84 -37.24
CA LYS A 94 14.46 -23.30 -37.17
C LYS A 94 13.70 -24.04 -36.05
N LYS A 95 13.29 -25.27 -36.43
CA LYS A 95 13.02 -26.48 -35.64
C LYS A 95 11.64 -26.66 -35.01
N SER A 96 10.74 -27.14 -35.88
CA SER A 96 9.72 -28.14 -35.61
C SER A 96 10.31 -29.41 -34.95
N ARG A 97 9.67 -29.87 -33.86
CA ARG A 97 9.75 -31.24 -33.36
C ARG A 97 8.35 -31.81 -33.30
N GLN A 98 8.13 -32.88 -34.04
CA GLN A 98 6.98 -33.77 -33.96
C GLN A 98 6.93 -34.40 -32.56
N ILE A 99 5.76 -34.38 -31.92
CA ILE A 99 5.45 -35.27 -30.80
C ILE A 99 4.34 -36.20 -31.26
N VAL A 100 4.66 -37.49 -31.18
CA VAL A 100 3.87 -38.65 -31.55
C VAL A 100 2.78 -38.87 -30.50
N ASN A 101 1.53 -39.01 -30.98
CA ASN A 101 0.40 -39.47 -30.18
C ASN A 101 0.61 -40.94 -29.74
N LYS A 102 0.65 -41.19 -28.43
CA LYS A 102 0.36 -42.51 -27.86
C LYS A 102 -0.86 -42.38 -26.95
N LYS A 103 -1.98 -42.93 -27.41
CA LYS A 103 -3.13 -43.31 -26.58
C LYS A 103 -2.72 -44.49 -25.72
N GLN A 104 -2.93 -44.41 -24.42
CA GLN A 104 -3.01 -45.58 -23.54
C GLN A 104 -4.29 -45.48 -22.72
N ASN A 105 -5.09 -46.54 -22.80
CA ASN A 105 -6.21 -46.85 -21.93
C ASN A 105 -5.69 -47.17 -20.54
N VAL A 106 -6.35 -46.66 -19.50
CA VAL A 106 -6.23 -47.15 -18.12
C VAL A 106 -7.64 -47.23 -17.53
N ASP A 107 -7.96 -48.40 -17.02
CA ASP A 107 -9.18 -48.80 -16.31
C ASP A 107 -9.34 -48.06 -14.95
N PRO A 108 -10.55 -48.03 -14.37
CA PRO A 108 -10.86 -47.16 -13.22
C PRO A 108 -10.23 -47.67 -11.93
N ILE A 109 -9.60 -46.76 -11.17
CA ILE A 109 -9.04 -47.03 -9.85
C ILE A 109 -10.08 -46.63 -8.78
N ASP A 110 -10.32 -47.61 -7.91
CA ASP A 110 -11.00 -47.67 -6.62
C ASP A 110 -10.93 -46.36 -5.78
N GLU A 111 -12.11 -45.83 -5.41
CA GLU A 111 -12.31 -44.64 -4.55
C GLU A 111 -12.30 -44.98 -3.05
N SER A 112 -11.36 -45.80 -2.59
CA SER A 112 -11.16 -46.02 -1.16
C SER A 112 -9.73 -45.67 -0.75
N LEU A 113 -9.64 -44.67 0.16
CA LEU A 113 -8.44 -44.08 0.79
C LEU A 113 -7.76 -42.93 0.04
N ILE A 114 -8.24 -41.71 0.30
CA ILE A 114 -7.39 -40.51 0.23
C ILE A 114 -7.51 -39.73 1.55
N ASN A 115 -6.56 -40.00 2.44
CA ASN A 115 -6.16 -39.09 3.52
C ASN A 115 -5.35 -37.96 2.88
N PHE A 116 -5.82 -36.70 2.96
CA PHE A 116 -4.92 -35.53 2.95
C PHE A 116 -5.43 -34.41 3.84
N GLN A 117 -4.66 -34.16 4.89
CA GLN A 117 -4.61 -32.92 5.67
C GLN A 117 -3.92 -31.82 4.86
N PHE A 118 -4.46 -30.61 4.91
CA PHE A 118 -3.76 -29.32 5.10
C PHE A 118 -4.84 -28.35 5.63
N LEU A 119 -4.90 -27.93 6.90
CA LEU A 119 -3.96 -27.17 7.75
C LEU A 119 -3.54 -25.83 7.13
N GLU A 120 -4.33 -24.80 7.44
CA GLU A 120 -3.81 -23.45 7.66
C GLU A 120 -4.16 -23.01 9.09
N VAL A 121 -3.10 -22.79 9.87
CA VAL A 121 -3.06 -22.29 11.26
C VAL A 121 -2.09 -21.09 11.23
N PRO A 122 -2.30 -20.07 12.08
CA PRO A 122 -2.41 -18.67 11.64
C PRO A 122 -1.21 -17.78 12.04
N TYR A 123 -1.27 -16.51 11.66
CA TYR A 123 -0.49 -15.44 12.31
C TYR A 123 -1.38 -14.64 13.28
N GLY A 124 -1.00 -14.61 14.56
CA GLY A 124 -1.42 -13.61 15.56
C GLY A 124 -2.45 -14.07 16.60
N GLN A 125 -1.96 -14.55 17.74
CA GLN A 125 -2.60 -14.73 19.06
C GLN A 125 -4.09 -15.15 19.14
N LYS A 126 -4.28 -16.41 19.56
CA LYS A 126 -5.56 -17.00 19.98
C LYS A 126 -6.04 -16.40 21.31
N ASN A 127 -7.23 -15.81 21.30
CA ASN A 127 -8.18 -15.94 22.41
C ASN A 127 -9.25 -16.93 21.93
N THR A 128 -9.12 -18.20 22.33
CA THR A 128 -10.17 -19.20 22.11
C THR A 128 -11.27 -19.01 23.14
N TYR A 129 -12.38 -18.39 22.75
CA TYR A 129 -13.68 -18.69 23.36
C TYR A 129 -14.25 -19.88 22.59
N TYR A 130 -14.27 -21.04 23.25
CA TYR A 130 -14.95 -22.24 22.78
C TYR A 130 -16.45 -22.04 23.02
N ASN A 131 -17.25 -21.99 21.96
CA ASN A 131 -18.71 -22.03 22.06
C ASN A 131 -19.17 -23.28 21.29
N PRO A 132 -19.86 -24.24 21.92
CA PRO A 132 -20.30 -25.45 21.24
C PRO A 132 -21.55 -25.10 20.43
N VAL A 133 -21.36 -24.88 19.12
CA VAL A 133 -22.47 -24.95 18.16
C VAL A 133 -22.31 -26.29 17.45
N GLU A 134 -23.40 -27.05 17.45
CA GLU A 134 -23.57 -28.37 16.83
C GLU A 134 -22.98 -28.43 15.41
N ASP A 135 -22.54 -29.62 15.00
CA ASP A 135 -21.88 -29.95 13.73
C ASP A 135 -22.68 -29.44 12.50
N ILE A 136 -22.53 -28.16 12.18
CA ILE A 136 -22.86 -27.62 10.87
C ILE A 136 -21.95 -28.33 9.89
N ASN A 137 -22.51 -28.95 8.85
CA ASN A 137 -21.75 -29.65 7.81
C ASN A 137 -20.89 -28.64 7.02
N ILE A 138 -19.71 -28.32 7.56
CA ILE A 138 -18.74 -27.34 7.03
C ILE A 138 -18.42 -27.64 5.55
N ASN A 139 -18.48 -28.91 5.13
CA ASN A 139 -18.15 -29.32 3.78
C ASN A 139 -19.19 -28.83 2.75
N SER A 140 -20.49 -28.99 2.98
CA SER A 140 -21.50 -28.54 2.02
C SER A 140 -21.54 -27.01 1.88
N THR A 141 -21.32 -26.28 2.98
CA THR A 141 -21.25 -24.82 2.95
C THR A 141 -19.98 -24.30 2.27
N LYS A 142 -18.83 -24.99 2.44
CA LYS A 142 -17.58 -24.63 1.76
C LYS A 142 -17.68 -24.76 0.24
N PHE A 143 -18.45 -25.73 -0.27
CA PHE A 143 -18.75 -25.85 -1.69
C PHE A 143 -19.62 -24.69 -2.19
N MET A 144 -20.69 -24.34 -1.48
CA MET A 144 -21.59 -23.26 -1.87
C MET A 144 -20.89 -21.88 -1.88
N ILE A 145 -20.02 -21.63 -0.90
CA ILE A 145 -19.23 -20.40 -0.85
C ILE A 145 -18.22 -20.33 -2.00
N ARG A 146 -17.57 -21.46 -2.32
CA ARG A 146 -16.57 -21.51 -3.38
C ARG A 146 -17.18 -21.25 -4.75
N ASP A 147 -18.34 -21.82 -5.08
CA ASP A 147 -18.88 -21.67 -6.44
C ASP A 147 -19.55 -20.32 -6.69
N ILE A 148 -20.15 -19.71 -5.66
CA ILE A 148 -20.82 -18.41 -5.76
C ILE A 148 -19.82 -17.25 -5.61
N TYR A 149 -18.79 -17.41 -4.77
CA TYR A 149 -17.94 -16.31 -4.34
C TYR A 149 -16.44 -16.45 -4.68
N SER A 150 -16.01 -17.55 -5.34
CA SER A 150 -14.65 -17.72 -5.88
C SER A 150 -14.07 -16.52 -6.62
N PRO A 151 -14.84 -15.70 -7.37
CA PRO A 151 -14.23 -14.56 -8.02
C PRO A 151 -13.81 -13.46 -7.06
N TYR A 152 -14.30 -13.38 -5.83
CA TYR A 152 -14.05 -12.24 -4.93
C TYR A 152 -12.99 -12.57 -3.86
N TYR A 153 -11.96 -11.73 -3.76
CA TYR A 153 -10.97 -11.81 -2.68
C TYR A 153 -11.35 -10.84 -1.56
N GLY A 154 -11.43 -11.33 -0.32
CA GLY A 154 -11.70 -10.50 0.86
C GLY A 154 -13.17 -10.39 1.25
N ILE A 155 -14.03 -11.32 0.82
CA ILE A 155 -15.40 -11.43 1.35
C ILE A 155 -15.37 -11.72 2.84
N ILE A 156 -16.27 -11.08 3.58
CA ILE A 156 -16.52 -11.35 4.99
C ILE A 156 -17.91 -11.94 5.12
N VAL A 157 -18.00 -13.05 5.84
CA VAL A 157 -19.25 -13.74 6.15
C VAL A 157 -19.55 -13.64 7.64
N ASP A 158 -20.82 -13.49 7.97
CA ASP A 158 -21.28 -13.68 9.33
C ASP A 158 -21.14 -15.17 9.70
N SER A 159 -20.39 -15.47 10.76
CA SER A 159 -20.08 -16.86 11.12
C SER A 159 -21.29 -17.70 11.57
N THR A 160 -22.40 -17.06 11.95
CA THR A 160 -23.61 -17.74 12.43
C THR A 160 -24.54 -18.05 11.27
N THR A 161 -24.78 -17.07 10.40
CA THR A 161 -25.72 -17.18 9.27
C THR A 161 -25.05 -17.64 7.97
N LEU A 162 -23.72 -17.55 7.92
CA LEU A 162 -22.88 -17.80 6.74
C LEU A 162 -23.22 -16.91 5.53
N LYS A 163 -23.97 -15.83 5.77
CA LYS A 163 -24.29 -14.83 4.76
C LYS A 163 -23.13 -13.83 4.62
N PRO A 164 -22.78 -13.42 3.40
CA PRO A 164 -21.87 -12.30 3.19
C PRO A 164 -22.40 -11.04 3.86
N ILE A 165 -21.52 -10.36 4.59
CA ILE A 165 -21.76 -9.02 5.15
C ILE A 165 -20.85 -7.97 4.53
N SER A 166 -19.82 -8.39 3.80
CA SER A 166 -18.94 -7.51 3.02
C SER A 166 -18.55 -8.19 1.71
N ILE A 167 -18.76 -7.50 0.60
CA ILE A 167 -18.43 -7.95 -0.74
C ILE A 167 -17.57 -6.86 -1.42
N PRO A 168 -16.24 -7.05 -1.49
CA PRO A 168 -15.35 -6.12 -2.16
C PRO A 168 -15.45 -6.25 -3.69
N PRO A 169 -14.84 -5.33 -4.46
CA PRO A 169 -14.72 -5.47 -5.90
C PRO A 169 -13.96 -6.73 -6.31
N PRO A 170 -14.23 -7.29 -7.51
CA PRO A 170 -13.49 -8.43 -8.00
C PRO A 170 -12.00 -8.10 -8.18
N PRO A 171 -11.11 -9.06 -7.89
CA PRO A 171 -9.67 -8.93 -7.99
C PRO A 171 -9.25 -8.63 -9.44
N SER A 172 -8.11 -7.97 -9.57
CA SER A 172 -7.48 -7.83 -10.88
C SER A 172 -6.90 -9.14 -11.38
N ILE A 173 -7.10 -9.45 -12.67
CA ILE A 173 -6.39 -10.53 -13.37
C ILE A 173 -4.92 -10.10 -13.51
N LYS A 174 -4.01 -10.81 -12.82
CA LYS A 174 -2.58 -10.47 -12.77
C LYS A 174 -1.83 -10.78 -14.06
N VAL A 175 -2.25 -11.82 -14.79
CA VAL A 175 -1.60 -12.27 -16.03
C VAL A 175 -2.66 -12.43 -17.09
N VAL A 176 -2.59 -11.58 -18.11
CA VAL A 176 -3.50 -11.64 -19.26
C VAL A 176 -2.79 -12.40 -20.36
N SER A 177 -3.34 -13.54 -20.79
CA SER A 177 -2.80 -14.27 -21.94
C SER A 177 -2.95 -13.46 -23.22
N ASN A 178 -2.12 -13.72 -24.24
CA ASN A 178 -2.24 -13.05 -25.55
C ASN A 178 -3.65 -13.18 -26.15
N LYS A 179 -4.26 -14.36 -26.02
CA LYS A 179 -5.65 -14.59 -26.45
C LYS A 179 -6.62 -13.66 -25.72
N LYS A 180 -6.46 -13.51 -24.41
CA LYS A 180 -7.30 -12.62 -23.60
C LYS A 180 -7.05 -11.15 -23.93
N LEU A 181 -5.80 -10.75 -24.21
CA LEU A 181 -5.48 -9.40 -24.72
C LEU A 181 -6.19 -9.08 -26.03
N LEU A 182 -6.29 -10.02 -26.96
CA LEU A 182 -7.05 -9.85 -28.19
C LEU A 182 -8.55 -9.67 -27.92
N GLU A 183 -9.12 -10.46 -27.02
CA GLU A 183 -10.52 -10.31 -26.58
C GLU A 183 -10.76 -8.93 -25.95
N ILE A 184 -9.87 -8.47 -25.08
CA ILE A 184 -9.97 -7.15 -24.45
C ILE A 184 -9.87 -6.04 -25.50
N ASN A 185 -8.90 -6.12 -26.41
CA ASN A 185 -8.78 -5.13 -27.49
C ASN A 185 -10.04 -5.09 -28.37
N LYS A 186 -10.70 -6.23 -28.59
CA LYS A 186 -12.00 -6.26 -29.27
C LYS A 186 -13.08 -5.55 -28.45
N THR A 187 -13.20 -5.85 -27.15
CA THR A 187 -14.20 -5.17 -26.28
C THR A 187 -13.93 -3.67 -26.11
N LEU A 188 -12.68 -3.24 -26.18
CA LEU A 188 -12.30 -1.83 -26.21
C LEU A 188 -12.73 -1.17 -27.52
N ALA A 189 -12.56 -1.86 -28.66
CA ALA A 189 -13.01 -1.37 -29.95
C ALA A 189 -14.54 -1.26 -30.04
N ASP A 190 -15.25 -2.18 -29.39
CA ASP A 190 -16.71 -2.23 -29.35
C ASP A 190 -17.33 -1.31 -28.27
N GLU A 191 -16.50 -0.56 -27.52
CA GLU A 191 -16.92 0.35 -26.44
C GLU A 191 -17.71 -0.33 -25.28
N VAL A 192 -17.48 -1.63 -25.05
CA VAL A 192 -18.19 -2.42 -24.00
C VAL A 192 -17.39 -2.49 -22.69
N CYS A 193 -16.18 -1.94 -22.66
CA CYS A 193 -15.25 -2.03 -21.54
C CYS A 193 -15.22 -0.72 -20.76
N ASP A 194 -15.53 -0.75 -19.48
CA ASP A 194 -15.32 0.44 -18.65
C ASP A 194 -13.82 0.72 -18.55
N ILE A 195 -13.39 1.91 -18.97
CA ILE A 195 -12.03 2.40 -18.77
C ILE A 195 -12.05 3.39 -17.63
N ILE A 196 -11.34 3.09 -16.55
CA ILE A 196 -11.39 3.83 -15.30
C ILE A 196 -9.97 4.29 -14.97
N LYS A 197 -9.77 5.53 -14.52
CA LYS A 197 -8.44 5.98 -14.08
C LYS A 197 -8.04 5.23 -12.81
N ILE A 198 -6.77 4.83 -12.73
CA ILE A 198 -6.23 4.37 -11.46
C ILE A 198 -5.96 5.60 -10.59
N GLU A 199 -6.45 5.53 -9.36
CA GLU A 199 -6.09 6.42 -8.28
C GLU A 199 -5.06 5.73 -7.38
N ASP A 200 -3.97 6.40 -7.03
CA ASP A 200 -3.05 5.90 -6.00
C ASP A 200 -3.70 6.12 -4.63
N GLY A 201 -4.31 5.06 -4.11
CA GLY A 201 -5.06 5.13 -2.87
C GLY A 201 -5.23 3.78 -2.20
N THR A 202 -5.95 3.79 -1.09
CA THR A 202 -6.33 2.59 -0.37
C THR A 202 -7.82 2.32 -0.54
N MET A 203 -8.12 1.09 -0.97
CA MET A 203 -9.48 0.57 -1.08
C MET A 203 -9.92 -0.05 0.24
N VAL A 204 -11.10 0.35 0.72
CA VAL A 204 -11.74 -0.22 1.91
C VAL A 204 -13.20 -0.53 1.63
N THR A 205 -13.73 -1.56 2.31
CA THR A 205 -15.16 -1.86 2.30
C THR A 205 -15.73 -1.65 3.70
N LEU A 206 -16.59 -0.65 3.84
CA LEU A 206 -17.39 -0.38 5.02
C LEU A 206 -18.54 -1.39 5.08
N TYR A 207 -18.75 -2.00 6.24
CA TYR A 207 -19.86 -2.91 6.46
C TYR A 207 -20.35 -2.84 7.91
N SER A 208 -21.62 -3.18 8.11
CA SER A 208 -22.24 -3.28 9.42
C SER A 208 -22.43 -4.73 9.83
N TRP A 209 -22.32 -5.02 11.12
CA TRP A 209 -22.62 -6.34 11.69
C TRP A 209 -23.13 -6.23 13.13
N MET A 210 -23.77 -7.29 13.62
CA MET A 210 -24.29 -7.33 14.99
C MET A 210 -23.23 -7.92 15.95
N HIS A 211 -22.52 -7.06 16.67
CA HIS A 211 -21.59 -7.48 17.70
C HIS A 211 -22.34 -8.02 18.92
N PRO A 212 -21.96 -9.18 19.48
CA PRO A 212 -22.69 -9.81 20.58
C PRO A 212 -22.89 -8.94 21.82
N GLN A 213 -21.90 -8.09 22.13
CA GLN A 213 -21.91 -7.25 23.35
C GLN A 213 -22.25 -5.78 23.08
N ASN A 214 -22.01 -5.29 21.86
CA ASN A 214 -22.04 -3.86 21.56
C ASN A 214 -23.19 -3.50 20.60
N GLY A 215 -24.01 -4.48 20.23
CA GLY A 215 -25.04 -4.31 19.23
C GLY A 215 -24.46 -4.04 17.85
N ARG A 216 -25.15 -3.23 17.06
CA ARG A 216 -24.74 -2.92 15.69
C ARG A 216 -23.42 -2.14 15.68
N MET A 217 -22.43 -2.65 14.97
CA MET A 217 -21.14 -2.00 14.78
C MET A 217 -20.83 -1.82 13.30
N TRP A 218 -20.02 -0.82 12.98
CA TRP A 218 -19.41 -0.64 11.67
C TRP A 218 -17.94 -1.03 11.71
N SER A 219 -17.45 -1.56 10.59
CA SER A 219 -16.06 -1.98 10.45
C SER A 219 -15.57 -1.69 9.03
N MET A 220 -14.26 -1.54 8.89
CA MET A 220 -13.61 -1.37 7.60
C MET A 220 -12.81 -2.60 7.25
N ALA A 221 -13.13 -3.20 6.12
CA ALA A 221 -12.37 -4.29 5.53
C ALA A 221 -11.33 -3.79 4.54
N SER A 222 -10.27 -4.55 4.39
CA SER A 222 -9.39 -4.53 3.21
C SER A 222 -9.25 -5.93 2.64
N ASN A 223 -8.57 -6.07 1.50
CA ASN A 223 -8.30 -7.38 0.90
C ASN A 223 -7.58 -8.38 1.84
N ASN A 224 -6.91 -7.89 2.89
CA ASN A 224 -6.10 -8.71 3.80
C ASN A 224 -6.56 -8.67 5.27
N GLY A 225 -7.69 -8.04 5.58
CA GLY A 225 -8.14 -7.90 6.97
C GLY A 225 -9.61 -7.55 7.07
N TYR A 226 -10.31 -8.21 8.00
CA TYR A 226 -11.76 -8.03 8.17
C TYR A 226 -12.11 -6.71 8.86
N ASP A 227 -11.36 -6.31 9.89
CA ASP A 227 -11.48 -5.00 10.55
C ASP A 227 -10.09 -4.39 10.67
N ILE A 228 -9.82 -3.39 9.83
CA ILE A 228 -8.56 -2.62 9.80
C ILE A 228 -8.71 -1.25 10.43
N SER A 229 -9.85 -0.93 11.04
CA SER A 229 -10.22 0.42 11.49
C SER A 229 -9.15 1.07 12.38
N SER A 230 -8.54 0.28 13.26
CA SER A 230 -7.56 0.75 14.24
C SER A 230 -6.10 0.59 13.81
N TYR A 231 -5.83 0.11 12.59
CA TYR A 231 -4.46 -0.01 12.10
C TYR A 231 -3.93 1.31 11.59
N LYS A 232 -2.63 1.51 11.80
CA LYS A 232 -1.85 2.65 11.28
C LYS A 232 -0.93 2.15 10.17
N TRP A 233 -0.76 2.96 9.12
CA TRP A 233 0.20 2.64 8.07
C TRP A 233 1.47 3.48 8.16
N MET A 234 1.55 4.62 7.48
CA MET A 234 2.78 5.43 7.44
C MET A 234 2.74 6.60 8.39
N GLY A 235 1.54 7.09 8.68
CA GLY A 235 1.32 8.19 9.60
C GLY A 235 0.70 7.74 10.92
N LYS A 236 0.52 8.72 11.80
CA LYS A 236 0.06 8.52 13.17
C LYS A 236 -1.42 8.17 13.30
N MET A 237 -2.19 8.44 12.25
CA MET A 237 -3.64 8.20 12.21
C MET A 237 -3.95 6.77 11.80
N THR A 238 -4.98 6.22 12.42
CA THR A 238 -5.59 4.95 12.05
C THR A 238 -6.42 5.10 10.77
N TYR A 239 -6.80 3.97 10.16
CA TYR A 239 -7.73 4.00 9.01
C TYR A 239 -9.02 4.76 9.34
N ALA A 240 -9.61 4.54 10.53
CA ALA A 240 -10.86 5.19 10.92
C ALA A 240 -10.68 6.70 11.07
N GLU A 241 -9.60 7.13 11.72
CA GLU A 241 -9.28 8.55 11.87
C GLU A 241 -9.05 9.22 10.51
N VAL A 242 -8.34 8.56 9.60
CA VAL A 242 -8.10 9.10 8.25
C VAL A 242 -9.39 9.21 7.46
N PHE A 243 -10.23 8.18 7.49
CA PHE A 243 -11.50 8.21 6.78
C PHE A 243 -12.42 9.31 7.35
N TYR A 244 -12.49 9.43 8.67
CA TYR A 244 -13.26 10.49 9.34
C TYR A 244 -12.73 11.89 9.02
N ASP A 245 -11.41 12.12 9.11
CA ASP A 245 -10.80 13.43 8.81
C ASP A 245 -11.11 13.89 7.39
N LEU A 246 -10.97 13.00 6.41
CA LEU A 246 -11.31 13.30 5.02
C LEU A 246 -12.79 13.68 4.86
N VAL A 247 -13.70 12.92 5.48
CA VAL A 247 -15.13 13.21 5.42
C VAL A 247 -15.47 14.54 6.12
N ASP A 248 -14.92 14.78 7.31
CA ASP A 248 -15.19 15.98 8.09
C ASP A 248 -14.71 17.26 7.39
N ARG A 249 -13.48 17.23 6.87
CA ARG A 249 -12.84 18.39 6.28
C ARG A 249 -13.25 18.65 4.83
N LEU A 250 -13.40 17.59 4.02
CA LEU A 250 -13.60 17.72 2.57
C LEU A 250 -15.04 17.44 2.13
N TYR A 251 -15.82 16.70 2.91
CA TYR A 251 -17.17 16.26 2.53
C TYR A 251 -18.19 16.46 3.67
N PRO A 252 -18.34 17.69 4.22
CA PRO A 252 -19.19 17.95 5.39
C PRO A 252 -20.67 17.60 5.16
N GLU A 253 -21.16 17.72 3.93
CA GLU A 253 -22.52 17.31 3.58
C GLU A 253 -22.69 15.77 3.70
N PHE A 254 -21.69 14.98 3.31
CA PHE A 254 -21.70 13.53 3.48
C PHE A 254 -21.65 13.16 4.97
N LYS A 255 -20.88 13.91 5.77
CA LYS A 255 -20.88 13.79 7.23
C LYS A 255 -22.29 13.98 7.80
N ALA A 256 -22.94 15.08 7.43
CA ALA A 256 -24.29 15.43 7.89
C ALA A 256 -25.33 14.37 7.51
N GLN A 257 -25.27 13.87 6.26
CA GLN A 257 -26.23 12.87 5.79
C GLN A 257 -26.05 11.52 6.45
N THR A 258 -24.82 11.04 6.58
CA THR A 258 -24.56 9.70 7.13
C THR A 258 -24.52 9.67 8.66
N GLY A 259 -24.37 10.83 9.29
CA GLY A 259 -24.15 10.95 10.73
C GLY A 259 -22.90 10.17 11.15
N ILE A 260 -21.84 10.24 10.34
CA ILE A 260 -20.56 9.58 10.66
C ILE A 260 -19.92 10.26 11.86
N ASP A 261 -19.42 9.43 12.78
CA ASP A 261 -18.61 9.86 13.91
C ASP A 261 -17.50 8.84 14.21
N ILE A 262 -16.58 9.21 15.08
CA ILE A 262 -15.49 8.36 15.53
C ILE A 262 -15.53 8.16 17.05
N LEU A 263 -15.47 6.89 17.47
CA LEU A 263 -15.37 6.50 18.87
C LEU A 263 -13.98 5.96 19.20
N TYR A 264 -13.49 6.35 20.36
CA TYR A 264 -12.24 5.88 20.95
C TYR A 264 -12.56 4.97 22.13
N ILE A 265 -12.28 3.67 21.99
CA ILE A 265 -12.55 2.68 23.02
C ILE A 265 -11.22 2.19 23.60
N ALA A 266 -11.03 2.36 24.90
CA ALA A 266 -9.88 1.78 25.60
C ALA A 266 -9.95 0.25 25.53
N HIS A 267 -8.90 -0.39 25.02
CA HIS A 267 -8.81 -1.83 24.89
C HIS A 267 -7.46 -2.34 25.38
N LYS A 268 -7.44 -2.86 26.62
CA LYS A 268 -6.25 -3.33 27.34
C LYS A 268 -5.18 -2.25 27.45
N THR A 269 -4.25 -2.22 26.50
CA THR A 269 -3.08 -1.32 26.46
C THR A 269 -3.13 -0.32 25.31
N ASP A 270 -4.12 -0.44 24.42
CA ASP A 270 -4.25 0.39 23.22
C ASP A 270 -5.63 1.03 23.12
N ILE A 271 -5.73 2.04 22.27
CA ILE A 271 -7.00 2.71 21.94
C ILE A 271 -7.50 2.13 20.62
N LYS A 272 -8.69 1.51 20.64
CA LYS A 272 -9.39 1.07 19.43
C LYS A 272 -10.19 2.24 18.88
N THR A 273 -9.99 2.56 17.60
CA THR A 273 -10.79 3.54 16.86
C THR A 273 -11.88 2.83 16.06
N ILE A 274 -13.10 3.34 16.15
CA ILE A 274 -14.29 2.75 15.53
C ILE A 274 -15.08 3.86 14.85
N LEU A 275 -15.46 3.65 13.60
CA LEU A 275 -16.41 4.52 12.92
C LEU A 275 -17.84 4.15 13.33
N THR A 276 -18.68 5.15 13.52
CA THR A 276 -20.11 4.97 13.72
C THR A 276 -20.86 5.74 12.66
N PHE A 277 -22.01 5.22 12.23
CA PHE A 277 -22.89 5.91 11.30
C PHE A 277 -24.33 5.80 11.82
N THR A 278 -24.99 6.94 11.95
CA THR A 278 -26.37 6.99 12.47
C THR A 278 -27.40 6.73 11.37
N ASN A 279 -27.11 7.21 10.15
CA ASN A 279 -28.08 7.25 9.05
C ASN A 279 -27.66 6.40 7.83
N LEU A 280 -26.47 5.80 7.85
CA LEU A 280 -26.03 4.92 6.76
C LEU A 280 -26.77 3.57 6.85
N ASP A 281 -27.30 3.08 5.72
CA ASP A 281 -28.10 1.84 5.70
C ASP A 281 -27.19 0.62 5.96
N PRO A 282 -27.40 -0.11 7.07
CA PRO A 282 -26.53 -1.22 7.41
C PRO A 282 -26.85 -2.51 6.65
N ASN A 283 -27.86 -2.52 5.78
CA ASN A 283 -28.14 -3.62 4.86
C ASN A 283 -27.23 -3.60 3.63
N PHE A 284 -26.37 -2.58 3.51
CA PHE A 284 -25.40 -2.45 2.44
C PHE A 284 -23.97 -2.52 2.98
N CYS A 285 -23.07 -3.04 2.15
CA CYS A 285 -21.65 -2.76 2.29
C CYS A 285 -21.20 -1.78 1.20
N TYR A 286 -20.31 -0.86 1.55
CA TYR A 286 -19.88 0.24 0.70
C TYR A 286 -18.37 0.17 0.48
N THR A 287 -17.94 0.04 -0.76
CA THR A 287 -16.52 0.07 -1.10
C THR A 287 -16.13 1.45 -1.60
N MET A 288 -15.14 2.03 -0.93
CA MET A 288 -14.61 3.35 -1.22
C MET A 288 -13.10 3.26 -1.37
N GLY A 289 -12.54 4.12 -2.20
CA GLY A 289 -11.12 4.41 -2.20
C GLY A 289 -10.89 5.74 -1.48
N PHE A 290 -9.75 5.86 -0.82
CA PHE A 290 -9.31 7.11 -0.25
C PHE A 290 -7.83 7.35 -0.48
N ARG A 291 -7.46 8.63 -0.50
CA ARG A 291 -6.09 9.10 -0.46
C ARG A 291 -5.94 10.13 0.65
N HIS A 292 -4.93 9.91 1.48
CA HIS A 292 -4.57 10.78 2.60
C HIS A 292 -3.07 10.66 2.87
N HIS A 293 -2.40 11.74 3.25
CA HIS A 293 -0.95 11.78 3.35
C HIS A 293 -0.37 10.97 4.52
N ASN A 294 -1.20 10.56 5.50
CA ASN A 294 -0.81 9.56 6.50
C ASN A 294 -0.73 8.11 5.94
N PHE A 295 -1.22 7.88 4.72
CA PHE A 295 -1.23 6.57 4.05
C PHE A 295 -0.56 6.58 2.67
N HIS A 296 -0.44 7.76 2.04
CA HIS A 296 0.13 7.92 0.71
C HIS A 296 1.01 9.18 0.77
N PRO A 297 2.34 9.05 0.95
CA PRO A 297 3.17 10.14 1.42
C PRO A 297 3.47 11.16 0.32
N MET A 298 3.18 10.83 -0.93
CA MET A 298 3.46 11.69 -2.07
C MET A 298 2.42 12.81 -2.12
N LYS A 299 2.86 14.03 -1.80
CA LYS A 299 2.00 15.20 -1.66
C LYS A 299 1.58 15.85 -3.00
N ALA A 300 2.13 15.39 -4.12
CA ALA A 300 1.78 15.88 -5.45
C ALA A 300 0.29 15.69 -5.80
N ASP A 301 -0.38 14.79 -5.09
CA ASP A 301 -1.80 14.50 -5.24
C ASP A 301 -2.56 14.98 -4.00
N GLY A 302 -3.69 15.64 -4.27
CA GLY A 302 -4.65 16.01 -3.26
C GLY A 302 -5.25 14.81 -2.53
N GLU A 303 -5.65 15.07 -1.29
CA GLU A 303 -6.40 14.12 -0.48
C GLU A 303 -7.86 14.07 -0.93
N LYS A 304 -8.47 12.88 -0.93
CA LYS A 304 -9.84 12.68 -1.43
C LYS A 304 -10.41 11.33 -1.03
N ILE A 305 -11.73 11.22 -1.15
CA ILE A 305 -12.49 9.96 -1.11
C ILE A 305 -13.20 9.79 -2.45
N TRP A 306 -13.34 8.55 -2.90
CA TRP A 306 -14.22 8.23 -4.02
C TRP A 306 -14.98 6.93 -3.80
N GLN A 307 -16.21 6.89 -4.30
CA GLN A 307 -17.05 5.71 -4.26
C GLN A 307 -16.71 4.76 -5.41
N VAL A 308 -16.58 3.46 -5.11
CA VAL A 308 -16.31 2.42 -6.11
C VAL A 308 -17.54 1.55 -6.36
N GLN A 309 -18.11 0.99 -5.31
CA GLN A 309 -19.33 0.18 -5.40
C GLN A 309 -20.09 0.13 -4.09
N TYR A 310 -21.32 -0.34 -4.14
CA TYR A 310 -22.06 -0.81 -2.96
C TYR A 310 -22.85 -2.08 -3.30
N VAL A 311 -23.17 -2.88 -2.29
CA VAL A 311 -23.84 -4.19 -2.45
C VAL A 311 -24.89 -4.39 -1.36
N ASN A 312 -26.10 -4.82 -1.72
CA ASN A 312 -27.17 -5.13 -0.77
C ASN A 312 -26.94 -6.51 -0.15
N VAL A 313 -26.42 -6.52 1.08
CA VAL A 313 -26.16 -7.76 1.84
C VAL A 313 -27.37 -8.19 2.67
N GLY A 314 -28.33 -7.31 2.94
CA GLY A 314 -29.52 -7.61 3.75
C GLY A 314 -30.55 -8.49 3.04
N MET A 315 -30.76 -8.27 1.73
CA MET A 315 -31.75 -9.01 0.93
C MET A 315 -31.19 -10.27 0.25
N GLY A 316 -29.89 -10.54 0.39
CA GLY A 316 -29.21 -11.63 -0.32
C GLY A 316 -28.97 -11.36 -1.81
N GLU A 317 -29.15 -10.11 -2.25
CA GLU A 317 -28.88 -9.65 -3.61
C GLU A 317 -27.43 -9.17 -3.72
N TYR A 318 -26.52 -10.10 -3.96
CA TYR A 318 -25.07 -9.85 -3.96
C TYR A 318 -24.54 -9.23 -5.26
N THR A 319 -25.37 -8.48 -5.98
CA THR A 319 -25.00 -7.84 -7.25
C THR A 319 -24.33 -6.50 -6.95
N PRO A 320 -23.04 -6.30 -7.30
CA PRO A 320 -22.38 -5.04 -7.07
C PRO A 320 -22.91 -3.95 -8.01
N ILE A 321 -23.24 -2.80 -7.43
CA ILE A 321 -23.60 -1.60 -8.19
C ILE A 321 -22.37 -0.69 -8.21
N TYR A 322 -21.80 -0.49 -9.39
CA TYR A 322 -20.59 0.32 -9.61
C TYR A 322 -20.95 1.77 -9.91
N GLY A 323 -20.43 2.68 -9.09
CA GLY A 323 -20.90 4.07 -9.08
C GLY A 323 -22.37 4.19 -8.66
N GLY A 324 -22.80 5.40 -8.31
CA GLY A 324 -24.20 5.66 -7.97
C GLY A 324 -24.49 5.72 -6.48
N LEU A 325 -25.55 6.45 -6.16
CA LEU A 325 -25.64 7.26 -4.96
C LEU A 325 -26.38 6.54 -3.84
N TYR A 326 -25.68 6.31 -2.74
CA TYR A 326 -26.35 6.33 -1.46
C TYR A 326 -25.40 6.83 -0.35
N PRO A 327 -25.75 7.91 0.38
CA PRO A 327 -27.00 8.66 0.29
C PRO A 327 -27.04 9.81 -0.74
N SER A 328 -26.03 10.06 -1.58
CA SER A 328 -26.02 11.27 -2.44
C SER A 328 -24.84 11.39 -3.41
N ASP A 329 -24.98 12.29 -4.41
CA ASP A 329 -23.95 12.78 -5.37
C ASP A 329 -22.76 13.49 -4.69
N ILE A 330 -22.69 13.48 -3.35
CA ILE A 330 -21.69 14.25 -2.60
C ILE A 330 -20.30 13.65 -2.74
N LEU A 331 -20.19 12.32 -2.65
CA LEU A 331 -18.90 11.67 -2.82
C LEU A 331 -18.60 11.49 -4.31
N PRO A 332 -17.41 11.90 -4.77
CA PRO A 332 -16.96 11.64 -6.13
C PRO A 332 -17.06 10.14 -6.44
N ILE A 333 -17.62 9.79 -7.59
CA ILE A 333 -17.57 8.40 -8.08
C ILE A 333 -16.23 8.14 -8.76
N GLN A 334 -15.81 6.88 -8.78
CA GLN A 334 -14.62 6.48 -9.52
C GLN A 334 -14.77 6.84 -11.01
N GLU A 335 -13.93 7.76 -11.49
CA GLU A 335 -14.10 8.41 -12.80
C GLU A 335 -13.92 7.41 -13.96
N LYS A 336 -14.95 7.30 -14.79
CA LYS A 336 -14.87 6.63 -16.09
C LYS A 336 -14.29 7.59 -17.13
N CYS A 337 -13.27 7.14 -17.85
CA CYS A 337 -12.69 7.86 -18.97
C CYS A 337 -13.59 7.78 -20.19
N ASP A 338 -13.80 8.91 -20.86
CA ASP A 338 -14.29 8.90 -22.24
C ASP A 338 -13.23 8.24 -23.14
N TYR A 339 -13.63 7.23 -23.92
CA TYR A 339 -12.79 6.60 -24.93
C TYR A 339 -12.11 7.63 -25.84
N ARG A 340 -12.83 8.69 -26.25
CA ARG A 340 -12.29 9.75 -27.12
C ARG A 340 -11.13 10.50 -26.48
N SER A 341 -11.13 10.61 -25.15
CA SER A 341 -10.04 11.23 -24.40
C SER A 341 -8.75 10.39 -24.46
N ILE A 342 -8.86 9.08 -24.74
CA ILE A 342 -7.72 8.14 -24.81
C ILE A 342 -7.07 8.14 -26.20
N GLY A 343 -7.79 8.47 -27.27
CA GLY A 343 -7.16 8.65 -28.57
C GLY A 343 -8.17 8.64 -29.71
N LYS A 344 -7.69 9.02 -30.89
CA LYS A 344 -8.46 8.85 -32.14
C LYS A 344 -8.19 7.45 -32.70
N GLY A 345 -9.25 6.72 -33.06
CA GLY A 345 -9.18 5.39 -33.66
C GLY A 345 -9.41 4.23 -32.68
N THR A 346 -9.14 3.00 -33.14
CA THR A 346 -9.37 1.78 -32.35
C THR A 346 -8.47 1.76 -31.11
N ILE A 347 -9.08 1.84 -29.93
CA ILE A 347 -8.36 1.83 -28.66
C ILE A 347 -7.88 0.42 -28.36
N THR A 348 -6.59 0.32 -28.04
CA THR A 348 -5.95 -0.93 -27.64
C THR A 348 -5.23 -0.75 -26.32
N THR A 349 -4.99 -1.85 -25.62
CA THR A 349 -4.12 -1.91 -24.44
C THR A 349 -2.76 -1.23 -24.68
N LYS A 350 -2.19 -1.34 -25.89
CA LYS A 350 -0.91 -0.71 -26.23
C LYS A 350 -0.99 0.83 -26.30
N ILE A 351 -2.08 1.37 -26.82
CA ILE A 351 -2.31 2.82 -26.86
C ILE A 351 -2.46 3.36 -25.44
N ILE A 352 -3.20 2.64 -24.59
CA ILE A 352 -3.37 2.97 -23.18
C ILE A 352 -2.02 2.98 -22.45
N GLU A 353 -1.18 1.96 -22.67
CA GLU A 353 0.19 1.91 -22.13
C GLU A 353 1.04 3.11 -22.59
N LEU A 354 1.01 3.45 -23.88
CA LEU A 354 1.77 4.57 -24.42
C LEU A 354 1.35 5.91 -23.79
N LYS A 355 0.06 6.10 -23.51
CA LYS A 355 -0.42 7.27 -22.77
C LYS A 355 0.11 7.34 -21.35
N CYS A 356 0.26 6.19 -20.71
CA CYS A 356 0.80 6.14 -19.36
C CYS A 356 2.29 6.49 -19.32
N MET A 357 3.04 6.37 -20.42
CA MET A 357 4.51 6.51 -20.41
C MET A 357 5.00 7.90 -20.00
N SER A 358 4.24 8.96 -20.30
CA SER A 358 4.61 10.34 -19.94
C SER A 358 4.31 10.70 -18.48
N SER A 359 3.53 9.88 -17.77
CA SER A 359 3.08 10.16 -16.40
C SER A 359 4.23 10.46 -15.42
N PHE A 360 5.31 9.69 -15.49
CA PHE A 360 6.44 9.85 -14.58
C PHE A 360 7.18 11.18 -14.81
N ILE A 361 7.46 11.51 -16.07
CA ILE A 361 8.13 12.76 -16.43
C ILE A 361 7.26 13.95 -16.03
N ASN A 362 5.96 13.89 -16.31
CA ASN A 362 5.05 14.97 -15.98
C ASN A 362 4.89 15.16 -14.46
N ALA A 363 4.77 14.07 -13.70
CA ALA A 363 4.73 14.12 -12.24
C ALA A 363 6.00 14.73 -11.66
N TYR A 364 7.16 14.34 -12.20
CA TYR A 364 8.44 14.92 -11.82
C TYR A 364 8.51 16.44 -12.08
N LEU A 365 8.14 16.88 -13.30
CA LEU A 365 8.14 18.30 -13.66
C LEU A 365 7.22 19.11 -12.74
N HIS A 366 6.06 18.55 -12.38
CA HIS A 366 5.11 19.21 -11.49
C HIS A 366 5.66 19.33 -10.06
N ILE A 367 6.17 18.24 -9.48
CA ILE A 367 6.76 18.22 -8.12
C ILE A 367 7.89 19.22 -8.02
N ASN A 368 8.82 19.22 -8.98
CA ASN A 368 9.95 20.12 -8.98
C ASN A 368 9.55 21.59 -9.11
N LYS A 369 8.59 21.90 -9.97
CA LYS A 369 8.14 23.29 -10.15
C LYS A 369 7.67 23.86 -8.82
N ASN A 370 6.79 23.14 -8.12
CA ASN A 370 6.23 23.60 -6.85
C ASN A 370 7.30 23.67 -5.75
N TYR A 371 8.25 22.72 -5.73
CA TYR A 371 9.32 22.71 -4.72
C TYR A 371 10.35 23.84 -4.94
N ILE A 372 10.74 24.11 -6.19
CA ILE A 372 11.73 25.16 -6.52
C ILE A 372 11.15 26.56 -6.30
N GLU A 373 9.87 26.75 -6.61
CA GLU A 373 9.21 28.06 -6.47
C GLU A 373 8.98 28.48 -5.00
N GLY A 374 9.36 27.64 -4.02
CA GLY A 374 9.27 27.96 -2.59
C GLY A 374 7.84 28.01 -2.07
N ASN A 375 6.85 27.68 -2.90
CA ASN A 375 5.49 27.45 -2.46
C ASN A 375 5.53 26.30 -1.45
N SER A 376 4.97 26.52 -0.27
CA SER A 376 4.87 25.43 0.68
C SER A 376 4.06 24.31 0.00
N ILE A 377 4.48 23.06 0.20
CA ILE A 377 3.81 21.91 -0.44
C ILE A 377 2.32 21.87 -0.02
N GLU A 378 1.97 22.46 1.13
CA GLU A 378 0.59 22.65 1.60
C GLU A 378 -0.19 23.68 0.78
N GLU A 379 0.43 24.79 0.35
CA GLU A 379 -0.19 25.75 -0.57
C GLU A 379 -0.37 25.16 -1.97
N ALA A 380 0.57 24.32 -2.44
CA ALA A 380 0.45 23.62 -3.72
C ALA A 380 -0.71 22.60 -3.73
N GLY A 381 -1.04 22.01 -2.57
CA GLY A 381 -2.19 21.12 -2.42
C GLY A 381 -3.55 21.83 -2.41
N ASN A 382 -3.56 23.14 -2.13
CA ASN A 382 -4.77 23.99 -2.10
C ASN A 382 -4.92 24.87 -3.36
N ALA A 383 -3.93 24.90 -4.25
CA ALA A 383 -3.99 25.63 -5.51
C ALA A 383 -5.02 24.97 -6.43
N THR A 384 -6.20 25.59 -6.57
CA THR A 384 -7.25 25.48 -7.61
C THR A 384 -7.25 24.24 -8.52
N GLU A 385 -8.40 23.55 -8.53
CA GLU A 385 -8.85 22.34 -9.26
C GLU A 385 -8.38 22.07 -10.71
N ASP A 386 -7.68 22.98 -11.39
CA ASP A 386 -7.05 22.75 -12.70
C ASP A 386 -5.64 22.10 -12.60
N THR A 387 -5.25 21.70 -11.38
CA THR A 387 -3.95 21.09 -11.06
C THR A 387 -3.79 19.69 -11.64
N PHE A 388 -2.72 19.54 -12.43
CA PHE A 388 -2.18 18.28 -12.94
C PHE A 388 -2.33 17.10 -11.97
N ILE A 389 -3.19 16.11 -12.29
CA ILE A 389 -3.29 14.84 -11.57
C ILE A 389 -2.36 13.82 -12.26
N PRO A 390 -1.33 13.30 -11.56
CA PRO A 390 -0.47 12.24 -12.09
C PRO A 390 -1.27 11.01 -12.52
N GLN A 391 -1.02 10.54 -13.73
CA GLN A 391 -1.73 9.37 -14.25
C GLN A 391 -1.07 8.07 -13.78
N TYR A 392 -1.72 7.35 -12.86
CA TYR A 392 -1.24 6.04 -12.35
C TYR A 392 -1.52 4.87 -13.29
N GLY A 393 -2.36 5.10 -14.30
CA GLY A 393 -2.73 4.13 -15.31
C GLY A 393 -4.24 3.97 -15.38
N TYR A 394 -4.68 2.78 -15.81
CA TYR A 394 -6.09 2.52 -16.05
C TYR A 394 -6.52 1.13 -15.57
N ILE A 395 -7.75 1.06 -15.10
CA ILE A 395 -8.49 -0.17 -14.84
C ILE A 395 -9.42 -0.40 -16.03
N LEU A 396 -9.36 -1.59 -16.61
CA LEU A 396 -10.28 -2.07 -17.63
C LEU A 396 -11.25 -3.04 -16.98
N ARG A 397 -12.55 -2.76 -17.03
CA ARG A 397 -13.58 -3.63 -16.44
C ARG A 397 -14.55 -4.11 -17.52
N TYR A 398 -14.68 -5.42 -17.66
CA TYR A 398 -15.55 -6.06 -18.65
C TYR A 398 -16.06 -7.40 -18.11
N ASN A 399 -17.37 -7.64 -18.18
CA ASN A 399 -18.02 -8.88 -17.69
C ASN A 399 -17.57 -9.31 -16.28
N GLY A 400 -17.51 -8.37 -15.34
CA GLY A 400 -17.07 -8.62 -13.96
C GLY A 400 -15.57 -8.91 -13.79
N GLN A 401 -14.79 -8.87 -14.87
CA GLN A 401 -13.33 -9.01 -14.82
C GLN A 401 -12.67 -7.65 -14.75
N THR A 402 -11.58 -7.57 -13.98
CA THR A 402 -10.80 -6.35 -13.77
C THR A 402 -9.37 -6.56 -14.27
N ILE A 403 -8.85 -5.62 -15.06
CA ILE A 403 -7.47 -5.65 -15.58
C ILE A 403 -6.81 -4.31 -15.29
N ILE A 404 -5.58 -4.33 -14.82
CA ILE A 404 -4.86 -3.13 -14.42
C ILE A 404 -3.70 -2.90 -15.38
N ILE A 405 -3.72 -1.75 -16.07
CA ILE A 405 -2.60 -1.24 -16.87
C ILE A 405 -1.91 -0.16 -16.05
N LYS A 406 -0.77 -0.50 -15.46
CA LYS A 406 -0.01 0.39 -14.58
C LYS A 406 0.90 1.32 -15.37
N SER A 407 0.92 2.59 -15.01
CA SER A 407 1.89 3.55 -15.53
C SER A 407 3.31 3.30 -14.98
N PRO A 408 4.36 3.84 -15.63
CA PRO A 408 5.71 3.82 -15.06
C PRO A 408 5.77 4.44 -13.66
N LEU A 409 5.02 5.52 -13.42
CA LEU A 409 4.96 6.17 -12.11
C LEU A 409 4.42 5.20 -11.05
N LEU A 410 3.26 4.58 -11.28
CA LEU A 410 2.69 3.62 -10.32
C LEU A 410 3.63 2.43 -10.08
N LYS A 411 4.28 1.92 -11.13
CA LYS A 411 5.27 0.83 -10.98
C LYS A 411 6.45 1.26 -10.09
N ILE A 412 6.92 2.50 -10.21
CA ILE A 412 8.00 3.03 -9.37
C ILE A 412 7.52 3.18 -7.93
N ILE A 413 6.37 3.80 -7.69
CA ILE A 413 5.77 3.95 -6.35
C ILE A 413 5.59 2.59 -5.68
N GLU A 414 4.98 1.62 -6.37
CA GLU A 414 4.81 0.26 -5.85
C GLU A 414 6.14 -0.37 -5.49
N LYS A 415 7.16 -0.23 -6.35
CA LYS A 415 8.48 -0.83 -6.16
C LYS A 415 9.24 -0.23 -4.97
N ILE A 416 9.07 1.06 -4.72
CA ILE A 416 9.76 1.82 -3.68
C ILE A 416 9.00 1.75 -2.35
N ILE A 417 7.71 2.14 -2.35
CA ILE A 417 6.90 2.33 -1.16
C ILE A 417 6.21 1.03 -0.72
N TYR A 418 5.47 0.39 -1.62
CA TYR A 418 4.53 -0.68 -1.23
C TYR A 418 5.14 -2.08 -1.24
N LYS A 419 6.16 -2.33 -2.05
CA LYS A 419 6.77 -3.64 -2.21
C LYS A 419 7.87 -3.86 -1.19
N TYR A 420 7.50 -4.48 -0.08
CA TYR A 420 8.45 -4.92 0.93
C TYR A 420 9.41 -6.01 0.42
N HIS A 421 10.59 -6.12 1.05
CA HIS A 421 11.51 -7.23 0.79
C HIS A 421 10.90 -8.55 1.31
N LYS A 422 11.37 -9.70 0.80
CA LYS A 422 10.86 -11.01 1.24
C LYS A 422 11.03 -11.23 2.75
N ASP A 423 12.06 -10.61 3.33
CA ASP A 423 12.40 -10.71 4.76
C ASP A 423 11.60 -9.73 5.63
N TYR A 424 10.62 -9.04 5.06
CA TYR A 424 9.74 -8.14 5.80
C TYR A 424 9.13 -8.77 7.05
N LYS A 425 8.82 -10.07 7.01
CA LYS A 425 8.25 -10.79 8.18
C LYS A 425 9.16 -10.74 9.42
N ILE A 426 10.48 -10.63 9.22
CA ILE A 426 11.45 -10.57 10.30
C ILE A 426 11.43 -9.19 10.96
N TYR A 427 11.21 -8.15 10.14
CA TYR A 427 11.23 -6.76 10.58
C TYR A 427 9.85 -6.21 10.91
N SER A 428 8.77 -6.88 10.50
CA SER A 428 7.40 -6.36 10.54
C SER A 428 6.88 -6.10 11.95
N GLU A 429 7.41 -6.81 12.95
CA GLU A 429 7.05 -6.59 14.36
C GLU A 429 7.60 -5.25 14.90
N ASN A 430 8.72 -4.79 14.35
CA ASN A 430 9.38 -3.55 14.78
C ASN A 430 9.15 -2.38 13.82
N LEU A 431 8.68 -2.65 12.60
CA LEU A 431 8.30 -1.65 11.61
C LEU A 431 6.89 -1.12 11.91
N ASN A 432 6.83 0.07 12.47
CA ASN A 432 5.59 0.78 12.79
C ASN A 432 5.51 2.10 12.02
N TYR A 433 4.42 2.85 12.21
CA TYR A 433 4.21 4.09 11.48
C TYR A 433 5.30 5.16 11.74
N LEU A 434 5.99 5.14 12.87
CA LEU A 434 7.02 6.13 13.20
C LEU A 434 8.28 5.95 12.35
N ASN A 435 8.67 4.71 12.04
CA ASN A 435 9.94 4.40 11.39
C ASN A 435 9.80 3.88 9.95
N ARG A 436 8.57 3.60 9.49
CA ARG A 436 8.32 2.98 8.18
C ARG A 436 8.82 3.81 7.01
N MET A 437 8.58 5.12 7.01
CA MET A 437 9.07 5.98 5.92
C MET A 437 10.59 6.09 5.92
N GLN A 438 11.22 6.21 7.08
CA GLN A 438 12.69 6.22 7.20
C GLN A 438 13.30 4.90 6.72
N TYR A 439 12.68 3.76 7.05
CA TYR A 439 13.06 2.45 6.53
C TYR A 439 12.99 2.39 5.00
N ILE A 440 11.89 2.85 4.42
CA ILE A 440 11.68 2.88 2.96
C ILE A 440 12.75 3.77 2.29
N ALA A 441 13.00 4.96 2.84
CA ALA A 441 14.00 5.89 2.37
C ALA A 441 15.41 5.29 2.43
N MET A 442 15.79 4.70 3.57
CA MET A 442 17.09 4.03 3.76
C MET A 442 17.23 2.86 2.77
N ARG A 443 16.18 2.08 2.54
CA ARG A 443 16.21 0.99 1.56
C ARG A 443 16.41 1.49 0.14
N ALA A 444 15.74 2.59 -0.24
CA ALA A 444 15.92 3.21 -1.55
C ALA A 444 17.33 3.78 -1.71
N PHE A 445 17.89 4.35 -0.64
CA PHE A 445 19.26 4.83 -0.56
C PHE A 445 20.28 3.71 -0.78
N LEU A 446 20.18 2.61 -0.03
CA LEU A 446 21.14 1.50 -0.10
C LEU A 446 21.08 0.76 -1.43
N LYS A 447 19.93 0.77 -2.12
CA LYS A 447 19.77 0.04 -3.38
C LYS A 447 20.52 0.72 -4.53
N ASN A 448 21.84 0.56 -4.55
CA ASN A 448 22.73 0.94 -5.63
C ASN A 448 22.42 0.09 -6.86
N GLY A 449 21.77 0.70 -7.86
CA GLY A 449 21.50 0.04 -9.13
C GLY A 449 22.76 0.02 -9.99
N LYS A 450 23.39 -1.15 -10.14
CA LYS A 450 24.28 -1.41 -11.29
C LYS A 450 23.47 -1.72 -12.58
N ASP A 451 22.15 -1.88 -12.46
CA ASP A 451 21.33 -2.53 -13.50
C ASP A 451 20.47 -1.60 -14.38
N ASP A 452 20.52 -0.27 -14.22
CA ASP A 452 19.83 0.61 -15.18
C ASP A 452 20.42 2.03 -15.22
N ILE A 453 20.69 2.51 -16.43
CA ILE A 453 21.31 3.81 -16.73
C ILE A 453 20.37 4.99 -16.44
N TYR A 454 19.06 4.76 -16.33
CA TYR A 454 18.07 5.85 -16.35
C TYR A 454 17.47 6.27 -15.01
N THR A 455 17.91 5.74 -13.87
CA THR A 455 17.93 6.41 -12.53
C THR A 455 18.11 5.37 -11.42
N SER A 456 18.98 5.67 -10.44
CA SER A 456 19.07 4.85 -9.22
C SER A 456 17.77 4.93 -8.40
N TYR A 457 17.51 3.93 -7.54
CA TYR A 457 16.35 3.99 -6.62
C TYR A 457 16.40 5.23 -5.73
N ARG A 458 17.60 5.63 -5.35
CA ARG A 458 17.87 6.88 -4.64
C ARG A 458 17.35 8.09 -5.41
N GLN A 459 17.69 8.21 -6.69
CA GLN A 459 17.18 9.29 -7.53
C GLN A 459 15.65 9.19 -7.60
N GLN A 460 15.09 8.04 -8.00
CA GLN A 460 13.63 7.87 -8.08
C GLN A 460 12.90 8.23 -6.79
N PHE A 461 13.45 7.88 -5.63
CA PHE A 461 12.90 8.29 -4.33
C PHE A 461 12.94 9.80 -4.14
N LEU A 462 14.10 10.43 -4.36
CA LEU A 462 14.24 11.89 -4.23
C LEU A 462 13.44 12.68 -5.26
N LEU A 463 13.14 12.10 -6.43
CA LEU A 463 12.22 12.71 -7.40
C LEU A 463 10.77 12.73 -6.89
N LEU A 464 10.37 11.71 -6.12
CA LEU A 464 9.02 11.61 -5.54
C LEU A 464 8.91 12.35 -4.19
N PHE A 465 10.01 12.45 -3.44
CA PHE A 465 10.08 12.99 -2.08
C PHE A 465 11.32 13.91 -1.91
N PRO A 466 11.37 15.06 -2.60
CA PRO A 466 12.53 15.95 -2.59
C PRO A 466 12.92 16.46 -1.20
N GLU A 467 11.96 16.54 -0.27
CA GLU A 467 12.17 16.93 1.12
C GLU A 467 13.10 15.98 1.90
N TRP A 468 13.35 14.77 1.38
CA TRP A 468 14.30 13.81 1.99
C TRP A 468 15.76 14.00 1.57
N SER A 469 16.06 14.98 0.71
CA SER A 469 17.42 15.25 0.22
C SER A 469 18.44 15.42 1.34
N SER A 470 18.12 16.21 2.38
CA SER A 470 18.96 16.38 3.57
C SER A 470 19.20 15.04 4.30
N LYS A 471 18.16 14.22 4.47
CA LYS A 471 18.29 12.91 5.12
C LYS A 471 19.15 11.94 4.32
N PHE A 472 19.12 12.02 2.99
CA PHE A 472 20.00 11.22 2.15
C PHE A 472 21.47 11.65 2.28
N ALA A 473 21.76 12.93 2.52
CA ALA A 473 23.10 13.39 2.85
C ALA A 473 23.56 12.86 4.23
N ASP A 474 22.66 12.80 5.21
CA ASP A 474 22.94 12.14 6.50
C ASP A 474 23.26 10.65 6.30
N PHE A 475 22.51 9.97 5.41
CA PHE A 475 22.75 8.56 5.07
C PHE A 475 24.10 8.34 4.41
N ASP A 476 24.52 9.21 3.48
CA ASP A 476 25.87 9.16 2.89
C ASP A 476 26.95 9.30 3.96
N LYS A 477 26.84 10.31 4.82
CA LYS A 477 27.82 10.53 5.89
C LYS A 477 27.89 9.32 6.83
N PHE A 478 26.74 8.73 7.15
CA PHE A 478 26.66 7.53 7.96
C PHE A 478 27.35 6.33 7.28
N THR A 479 27.03 6.02 6.02
CA THR A 479 27.59 4.85 5.33
C THR A 479 29.07 5.02 5.00
N SER A 480 29.53 6.23 4.63
CA SER A 480 30.95 6.52 4.43
C SER A 480 31.75 6.28 5.72
N ASN A 481 31.28 6.82 6.85
CA ASN A 481 31.91 6.59 8.16
C ASN A 481 31.91 5.09 8.53
N LEU A 482 30.82 4.37 8.22
CA LEU A 482 30.75 2.93 8.45
C LEU A 482 31.75 2.15 7.60
N ILE A 483 31.89 2.49 6.31
CA ILE A 483 32.86 1.90 5.38
C ILE A 483 34.28 2.12 5.90
N GLU A 484 34.64 3.36 6.26
CA GLU A 484 35.96 3.71 6.78
C GLU A 484 36.30 2.92 8.05
N ARG A 485 35.36 2.78 8.98
CA ARG A 485 35.56 2.00 10.21
C ARG A 485 35.75 0.51 9.94
N VAL A 486 34.93 -0.07 9.05
CA VAL A 486 35.09 -1.48 8.66
C VAL A 486 36.44 -1.71 7.97
N ALA A 487 36.84 -0.81 7.06
CA ALA A 487 38.13 -0.84 6.40
C ALA A 487 39.29 -0.78 7.40
N CYS A 488 39.20 0.10 8.41
CA CYS A 488 40.19 0.21 9.48
C CYS A 488 40.37 -1.11 10.24
N HIS A 489 39.29 -1.84 10.56
CA HIS A 489 39.35 -3.17 11.19
C HIS A 489 40.10 -4.21 10.33
N PHE A 490 39.95 -4.14 9.00
CA PHE A 490 40.73 -4.95 8.06
C PHE A 490 42.21 -4.57 8.07
N SER A 491 42.54 -3.28 7.98
CA SER A 491 43.94 -2.81 7.93
C SER A 491 44.70 -3.14 9.21
N GLN A 492 44.05 -3.08 10.36
CA GLN A 492 44.69 -3.32 11.66
C GLN A 492 44.78 -4.81 12.04
N ASN A 493 44.23 -5.72 11.23
CA ASN A 493 44.07 -7.15 11.59
C ASN A 493 43.49 -7.35 12.99
N ASN A 494 42.65 -6.41 13.44
CA ASN A 494 42.05 -6.41 14.76
C ASN A 494 43.03 -6.41 15.95
N LYS A 495 44.29 -6.02 15.75
CA LYS A 495 45.31 -5.95 16.81
C LYS A 495 45.04 -4.75 17.74
N GLY A 496 44.06 -4.88 18.63
CA GLY A 496 43.95 -3.98 19.80
C GLY A 496 42.64 -3.22 20.01
N VAL A 497 41.48 -3.75 19.61
CA VAL A 497 40.20 -3.13 20.00
C VAL A 497 39.91 -3.41 21.49
N LYS A 498 40.49 -2.59 22.36
CA LYS A 498 40.24 -2.58 23.81
C LYS A 498 39.71 -1.21 24.24
N LYS A 499 38.42 -0.97 24.07
CA LYS A 499 37.64 0.08 24.77
C LYS A 499 36.15 -0.10 24.52
N GLU A 500 35.33 0.48 25.40
CA GLU A 500 33.89 0.63 25.20
C GLU A 500 33.63 1.22 23.80
N LEU A 501 33.12 0.38 22.91
CA LEU A 501 32.85 0.77 21.54
C LEU A 501 31.58 1.62 21.51
N SER A 502 31.64 2.76 20.82
CA SER A 502 30.43 3.48 20.48
C SER A 502 29.46 2.56 19.71
N PRO A 503 28.15 2.83 19.66
CA PRO A 503 27.20 1.99 18.92
C PRO A 503 27.64 1.72 17.47
N ILE A 504 28.15 2.74 16.77
CA ILE A 504 28.64 2.60 15.39
C ILE A 504 29.95 1.78 15.30
N ASP A 505 30.82 1.86 16.30
CA ASP A 505 32.00 1.00 16.38
C ASP A 505 31.60 -0.48 16.53
N ASN A 506 30.61 -0.78 17.37
CA ASN A 506 30.10 -2.13 17.54
C ASN A 506 29.48 -2.66 16.23
N LEU A 507 28.69 -1.84 15.54
CA LEU A 507 28.12 -2.19 14.23
C LEU A 507 29.23 -2.45 13.19
N SER A 508 30.20 -1.54 13.07
CA SER A 508 31.32 -1.70 12.13
C SER A 508 32.12 -2.98 12.41
N TYR A 509 32.38 -3.29 13.68
CA TYR A 509 33.11 -4.49 14.08
C TYR A 509 32.35 -5.77 13.71
N ARG A 510 31.02 -5.79 13.93
CA ARG A 510 30.17 -6.92 13.53
C ARG A 510 30.17 -7.11 12.01
N LEU A 511 30.01 -6.04 11.24
CA LEU A 511 30.08 -6.11 9.78
C LEU A 511 31.45 -6.59 9.29
N TYR A 512 32.54 -6.12 9.91
CA TYR A 512 33.89 -6.62 9.65
C TYR A 512 33.98 -8.14 9.83
N LEU A 513 33.51 -8.68 10.96
CA LEU A 513 33.56 -10.12 11.22
C LEU A 513 32.77 -10.92 10.19
N ILE A 514 31.61 -10.43 9.77
CA ILE A 514 30.79 -11.10 8.77
C ILE A 514 31.46 -11.05 7.40
N ILE A 515 31.89 -9.87 6.94
CA ILE A 515 32.57 -9.71 5.65
C ILE A 515 33.85 -10.57 5.60
N LYS A 516 34.62 -10.63 6.68
CA LYS A 516 35.82 -11.46 6.78
C LYS A 516 35.51 -12.96 6.68
N LYS A 517 34.37 -13.40 7.21
CA LYS A 517 33.92 -14.78 7.12
C LYS A 517 33.48 -15.11 5.69
N ASP A 518 32.69 -14.23 5.08
CA ASP A 518 32.07 -14.46 3.77
C ASP A 518 33.08 -14.32 2.62
N TYR A 519 34.10 -13.47 2.79
CA TYR A 519 35.07 -13.16 1.76
C TYR A 519 36.49 -13.49 2.21
N LYS A 520 37.15 -14.42 1.49
CA LYS A 520 38.62 -14.61 1.54
C LYS A 520 39.29 -13.45 0.79
N LEU A 521 39.22 -12.25 1.36
CA LEU A 521 39.64 -11.00 0.70
C LEU A 521 41.15 -10.99 0.45
N THR A 522 41.55 -10.82 -0.81
CA THR A 522 42.97 -10.87 -1.21
C THR A 522 43.58 -9.56 -1.71
N MET A 523 42.85 -8.45 -1.98
CA MET A 523 43.46 -7.10 -2.09
C MET A 523 42.54 -5.89 -2.33
N ASN A 524 41.25 -6.03 -2.69
CA ASN A 524 40.33 -4.89 -2.89
C ASN A 524 39.13 -4.97 -1.93
N TYR A 525 39.36 -4.74 -0.64
CA TYR A 525 38.30 -4.84 0.36
C TYR A 525 37.38 -3.62 0.37
N GLU A 526 37.81 -2.45 -0.09
CA GLU A 526 36.97 -1.24 -0.07
C GLU A 526 35.72 -1.37 -0.94
N GLU A 527 35.86 -1.88 -2.18
CA GLU A 527 34.69 -2.09 -3.05
C GLU A 527 33.76 -3.17 -2.46
N VAL A 528 34.33 -4.25 -1.90
CA VAL A 528 33.54 -5.32 -1.27
C VAL A 528 32.80 -4.79 -0.05
N ILE A 529 33.48 -4.07 0.84
CA ILE A 529 32.88 -3.44 2.02
C ILE A 529 31.79 -2.46 1.60
N SER A 530 32.05 -1.62 0.60
CA SER A 530 31.06 -0.67 0.09
C SER A 530 29.83 -1.39 -0.46
N ASN A 531 30.00 -2.40 -1.31
CA ASN A 531 28.90 -3.19 -1.85
C ASN A 531 28.11 -3.91 -0.73
N TYR A 532 28.81 -4.41 0.28
CA TYR A 532 28.20 -5.09 1.42
C TYR A 532 27.39 -4.14 2.30
N ILE A 533 27.96 -2.98 2.64
CA ILE A 533 27.31 -1.95 3.45
C ILE A 533 26.07 -1.39 2.72
N HIS A 534 26.14 -1.26 1.40
CA HIS A 534 25.00 -0.86 0.57
C HIS A 534 24.02 -2.01 0.28
N ASN A 535 24.01 -3.12 1.03
CA ASN A 535 22.94 -4.10 0.89
C ASN A 535 21.62 -3.55 1.50
N PRO A 536 20.52 -3.42 0.73
CA PRO A 536 19.23 -2.95 1.24
C PRO A 536 18.61 -3.81 2.35
N GLU A 537 19.09 -5.04 2.56
CA GLU A 537 18.69 -5.89 3.69
C GLU A 537 19.12 -5.30 5.05
N TYR A 538 20.12 -4.41 5.08
CA TYR A 538 20.56 -3.73 6.30
C TYR A 538 19.80 -2.45 6.64
N ALA A 539 18.84 -2.05 5.80
CA ALA A 539 18.09 -0.80 6.00
C ALA A 539 17.45 -0.73 7.40
N PHE A 540 16.85 -1.82 7.89
CA PHE A 540 16.23 -1.83 9.21
C PHE A 540 17.26 -1.70 10.34
N ILE A 541 18.46 -2.28 10.17
CA ILE A 541 19.51 -2.14 11.17
C ILE A 541 19.95 -0.68 11.23
N TYR A 542 20.23 -0.06 10.08
CA TYR A 542 20.81 1.29 10.02
C TYR A 542 19.90 2.38 10.58
N ILE A 543 18.58 2.31 10.36
CA ILE A 543 17.65 3.30 10.93
C ILE A 543 17.59 3.27 12.47
N ASN A 544 18.12 2.24 13.13
CA ASN A 544 18.24 2.21 14.59
C ASN A 544 19.53 2.87 15.11
N PHE A 545 20.45 3.27 14.22
CA PHE A 545 21.70 3.95 14.56
C PHE A 545 21.73 5.43 14.11
N ILE A 546 20.75 5.86 13.32
CA ILE A 546 20.56 7.23 12.83
C ILE A 546 19.37 7.83 13.57
#